data_AF-A0A519SM24-F1
#
_entry.id   AF-A0A519SM24-F1
#
_cell.length_a   1.000
_cell.length_b   1.000
_cell.length_c   1.000
_cell.angle_alpha   90.00
_cell.angle_beta   90.00
_cell.angle_gamma   90.00
#
_symmetry.space_group_name_H-M   'P 1'
#
loop_
_entity.id
_entity.type
_entity.pdbx_description
1 polymer ?
#
loop_
_entity_poly.entity_id
_entity_poly.type
_entity_poly.pdbx_seq_one_letter_code
_entity_poly.pdbx_strand_id
1 'polypeptide(L)'
;MRRLFLPFAALALLLSACQQDIVVNTPTTPPAEGFVSQPNTPAPTSANTVDALPARDMRLDSTARPLWLERHIQGILAERKRNPIIRIVRYQFEGETVYYESAPCCDQQSTLYNTKGGILCHPEGGITGRGDGRCGNFDKRKTNEMLVWQDPR
;
A
#
# COMPACT_ATOMS: atom_id res chain seq x y z
N MET A 1 -20.60 -7.61 -76.09
CA MET A 1 -21.27 -6.42 -75.52
C MET A 1 -20.41 -5.86 -74.38
N ARG A 2 -20.23 -4.52 -74.33
CA ARG A 2 -19.67 -3.66 -73.24
C ARG A 2 -18.24 -4.01 -72.73
N ARG A 3 -17.20 -3.22 -73.04
CA ARG A 3 -16.79 -1.93 -72.40
C ARG A 3 -16.85 -1.98 -70.86
N LEU A 4 -15.75 -1.79 -70.13
CA LEU A 4 -15.25 -0.49 -69.63
C LEU A 4 -14.10 -0.67 -68.58
N PHE A 5 -12.93 -0.06 -68.84
CA PHE A 5 -12.03 0.71 -67.96
C PHE A 5 -11.59 0.21 -66.55
N LEU A 6 -10.26 0.17 -66.37
CA LEU A 6 -9.46 0.29 -65.12
C LEU A 6 -9.73 1.66 -64.41
N PRO A 7 -9.59 1.79 -63.07
CA PRO A 7 -8.26 1.96 -62.46
C PRO A 7 -8.05 1.42 -61.03
N PHE A 8 -6.76 1.32 -60.70
CA PHE A 8 -6.13 1.12 -59.39
C PHE A 8 -6.80 1.90 -58.24
N ALA A 9 -7.00 1.22 -57.11
CA ALA A 9 -7.12 1.86 -55.81
C ALA A 9 -6.33 1.06 -54.77
N ALA A 10 -5.16 1.59 -54.40
CA ALA A 10 -4.36 1.12 -53.30
C ALA A 10 -5.09 1.43 -51.98
N LEU A 11 -5.39 0.41 -51.18
CA LEU A 11 -5.97 0.59 -49.85
C LEU A 11 -4.89 0.32 -48.80
N ALA A 12 -4.29 1.40 -48.31
CA ALA A 12 -3.33 1.38 -47.21
C ALA A 12 -4.06 1.03 -45.90
N LEU A 13 -3.76 -0.14 -45.34
CA LEU A 13 -4.17 -0.51 -43.98
C LEU A 13 -3.28 0.21 -42.98
N LEU A 14 -3.74 1.37 -42.51
CA LEU A 14 -3.13 2.11 -41.42
C LEU A 14 -3.39 1.37 -40.10
N LEU A 15 -2.31 0.93 -39.46
CA LEU A 15 -2.29 0.46 -38.07
C LEU A 15 -2.69 1.61 -37.15
N SER A 16 -3.93 1.63 -36.68
CA SER A 16 -4.34 2.53 -35.60
C SER A 16 -3.82 1.98 -34.27
N ALA A 17 -2.61 2.40 -33.88
CA ALA A 17 -2.19 2.28 -32.50
C ALA A 17 -3.04 3.26 -31.66
N CYS A 18 -3.94 2.74 -30.84
CA CYS A 18 -4.60 3.56 -29.82
C CYS A 18 -3.55 3.97 -28.78
N GLN A 19 -2.97 5.17 -28.91
CA GLN A 19 -2.38 5.85 -27.78
C GLN A 19 -3.54 6.26 -26.86
N GLN A 20 -3.69 5.55 -25.73
CA GLN A 20 -4.52 6.04 -24.65
C GLN A 20 -3.73 7.15 -23.95
N ASP A 21 -4.01 8.39 -24.31
CA ASP A 21 -3.53 9.55 -23.56
C ASP A 21 -4.15 9.51 -22.16
N ILE A 22 -3.37 9.09 -21.18
CA ILE A 22 -3.74 9.21 -19.77
C ILE A 22 -3.63 10.69 -19.42
N VAL A 23 -4.77 11.36 -19.30
CA VAL A 23 -4.83 12.72 -18.79
C VAL A 23 -4.50 12.67 -17.29
N VAL A 24 -3.25 12.99 -16.96
CA VAL A 24 -2.81 13.21 -15.58
C VAL A 24 -3.32 14.58 -15.15
N ASN A 25 -4.46 14.61 -14.47
CA ASN A 25 -4.98 15.82 -13.82
C ASN A 25 -4.18 16.12 -12.55
N THR A 26 -2.93 16.57 -12.70
CA THR A 26 -2.31 17.39 -11.66
C THR A 26 -2.96 18.78 -11.71
N PRO A 27 -3.36 19.37 -10.58
CA PRO A 27 -3.91 20.71 -10.56
C PRO A 27 -2.79 21.72 -10.86
N THR A 28 -2.58 21.99 -12.15
CA THR A 28 -1.72 23.06 -12.62
C THR A 28 -2.57 24.31 -12.72
N THR A 29 -2.37 25.28 -11.82
CA THR A 29 -2.93 26.63 -11.96
C THR A 29 -2.52 27.19 -13.33
N PRO A 30 -3.44 27.81 -14.11
CA PRO A 30 -3.08 28.43 -15.37
C PRO A 30 -2.02 29.53 -15.14
N PRO A 31 -1.01 29.68 -16.03
CA PRO A 31 -0.10 30.81 -15.95
C PRO A 31 -0.87 32.12 -16.07
N ALA A 32 -0.51 33.11 -15.26
CA ALA A 32 -1.05 34.46 -15.40
C ALA A 32 -0.65 35.04 -16.77
N GLU A 33 -1.64 35.46 -17.56
CA GLU A 33 -1.40 36.16 -18.81
C GLU A 33 -0.82 37.56 -18.53
N GLY A 34 0.49 37.70 -18.71
CA GLY A 34 1.17 38.98 -18.62
C GLY A 34 2.56 38.91 -19.24
N PHE A 35 2.84 39.78 -20.21
CA PHE A 35 4.17 39.94 -20.77
C PHE A 35 5.10 40.64 -19.76
N VAL A 36 6.20 39.99 -19.39
CA VAL A 36 7.22 40.54 -18.48
C VAL A 36 8.36 41.12 -19.31
N SER A 37 8.49 42.45 -19.33
CA SER A 37 9.59 43.17 -20.00
C SER A 37 10.67 43.58 -18.99
N GLN A 38 11.33 42.62 -18.31
CA GLN A 38 12.50 42.92 -17.46
C GLN A 38 13.51 41.75 -17.46
N PRO A 39 14.84 42.01 -17.36
CA PRO A 39 15.88 41.00 -17.51
C PRO A 39 16.11 40.11 -16.27
N ASN A 40 15.31 40.27 -15.21
CA ASN A 40 15.42 39.47 -13.99
C ASN A 40 14.07 38.82 -13.69
N THR A 41 13.92 37.55 -14.06
CA THR A 41 12.81 36.69 -13.61
C THR A 41 13.08 36.29 -12.16
N PRO A 42 12.26 36.69 -11.16
CA PRO A 42 12.37 36.11 -9.83
C PRO A 42 12.02 34.63 -9.91
N ALA A 43 12.82 33.77 -9.27
CA ALA A 43 12.47 32.36 -9.12
C ALA A 43 11.07 32.24 -8.48
N PRO A 44 10.17 31.37 -8.98
CA PRO A 44 8.91 31.14 -8.32
C PRO A 44 9.20 30.60 -6.91
N THR A 45 8.79 31.36 -5.90
CA THR A 45 8.81 30.85 -4.53
C THR A 45 7.72 29.79 -4.46
N SER A 46 8.10 28.52 -4.37
CA SER A 46 7.13 27.48 -4.01
C SER A 46 6.68 27.79 -2.59
N ALA A 47 5.47 28.35 -2.44
CA ALA A 47 4.78 28.28 -1.18
C ALA A 47 4.53 26.79 -0.92
N ASN A 48 5.42 26.15 -0.15
CA ASN A 48 5.13 24.84 0.42
C ASN A 48 3.85 25.03 1.23
N THR A 49 2.71 24.69 0.62
CA THR A 49 1.45 24.56 1.34
C THR A 49 1.61 23.29 2.16
N VAL A 50 2.32 23.41 3.28
CA VAL A 50 2.20 22.51 4.41
C VAL A 50 0.85 22.80 5.03
N ASP A 51 -0.22 22.51 4.28
CA ASP A 51 -1.46 22.17 4.95
C ASP A 51 -1.10 20.95 5.77
N ALA A 52 -0.87 21.20 7.07
CA ALA A 52 -0.72 20.15 8.03
C ALA A 52 -1.97 19.30 7.86
N LEU A 53 -1.81 18.11 7.26
CA LEU A 53 -2.80 17.06 7.39
C LEU A 53 -3.19 17.10 8.86
N PRO A 54 -4.47 17.38 9.19
CA PRO A 54 -4.88 17.53 10.58
C PRO A 54 -4.31 16.32 11.29
N ALA A 55 -3.50 16.54 12.32
CA ALA A 55 -2.74 15.50 13.00
C ALA A 55 -3.72 14.38 13.30
N ARG A 56 -3.78 13.38 12.41
CA ARG A 56 -4.77 12.32 12.50
C ARG A 56 -4.27 11.59 13.72
N ASP A 57 -4.95 11.80 14.83
CA ASP A 57 -4.50 11.31 16.11
C ASP A 57 -4.39 9.80 15.99
N MET A 58 -3.17 9.31 15.73
CA MET A 58 -2.89 7.90 15.55
C MET A 58 -3.20 7.11 16.83
N ARG A 59 -3.39 7.82 17.97
CA ARG A 59 -3.84 7.23 19.23
C ARG A 59 -5.37 7.05 19.32
N LEU A 60 -6.16 7.64 18.43
CA LEU A 60 -7.62 7.61 18.52
C LEU A 60 -8.31 6.80 17.42
N ASP A 61 -7.58 6.13 16.53
CA ASP A 61 -8.18 5.10 15.69
C ASP A 61 -8.19 3.77 16.44
N SER A 62 -9.08 3.66 17.43
CA SER A 62 -9.35 2.40 18.14
C SER A 62 -9.76 1.25 17.20
N THR A 63 -10.22 1.58 15.99
CA THR A 63 -10.45 0.64 14.88
C THR A 63 -9.14 0.12 14.28
N ALA A 64 -8.10 0.95 14.19
CA ALA A 64 -6.79 0.55 13.70
C ALA A 64 -6.00 -0.25 14.74
N ARG A 65 -6.08 0.14 16.03
CA ARG A 65 -5.36 -0.51 17.13
C ARG A 65 -6.26 -0.74 18.34
N PRO A 66 -6.88 -1.93 18.45
CA PRO A 66 -7.71 -2.27 19.60
C PRO A 66 -6.91 -2.25 20.91
N LEU A 67 -7.60 -2.03 22.04
CA LEU A 67 -6.96 -1.94 23.36
C LEU A 67 -6.11 -3.16 23.75
N TRP A 68 -6.53 -4.37 23.34
CA TRP A 68 -5.73 -5.58 23.58
C TRP A 68 -4.39 -5.51 22.85
N LEU A 69 -4.39 -4.96 21.63
CA LEU A 69 -3.21 -4.85 20.79
C LEU A 69 -2.26 -3.78 21.32
N GLU A 70 -2.78 -2.68 21.85
CA GLU A 70 -1.97 -1.68 22.55
C GLU A 70 -1.24 -2.29 23.75
N ARG A 71 -1.94 -3.04 24.59
CA ARG A 71 -1.34 -3.71 25.76
C ARG A 71 -0.30 -4.75 25.34
N HIS A 72 -0.58 -5.51 24.28
CA HIS A 72 0.38 -6.47 23.71
C HIS A 72 1.66 -5.78 23.26
N ILE A 73 1.54 -4.66 22.54
CA ILE A 73 2.67 -3.84 22.09
C ILE A 73 3.48 -3.29 23.27
N GLN A 74 2.83 -2.85 24.35
CA GLN A 74 3.56 -2.45 25.55
C GLN A 74 4.34 -3.62 26.18
N GLY A 75 3.79 -4.84 26.14
CA GLY A 75 4.50 -6.05 26.54
C GLY A 75 5.78 -6.27 25.71
N ILE A 76 5.68 -6.18 24.38
CA ILE A 76 6.83 -6.30 23.47
C ILE A 76 7.90 -5.24 23.77
N LEU A 77 7.48 -3.99 24.03
CA LEU A 77 8.39 -2.88 24.33
C LEU A 77 9.08 -3.01 25.70
N ALA A 78 8.48 -3.73 26.65
CA ALA A 78 9.07 -4.01 27.95
C ALA A 78 10.15 -5.11 27.90
N GLU A 79 10.14 -5.94 26.86
CA GLU A 79 11.18 -6.95 26.63
C GLU A 79 12.43 -6.36 25.96
N ARG A 80 13.49 -7.16 25.83
CA ARG A 80 14.68 -6.75 25.06
C ARG A 80 14.31 -6.56 23.59
N LYS A 81 14.98 -5.61 22.93
CA LYS A 81 14.92 -5.44 21.48
C LYS A 81 15.22 -6.77 20.78
N ARG A 82 14.38 -7.11 19.80
CA ARG A 82 14.54 -8.31 18.97
C ARG A 82 15.15 -7.98 17.61
N ASN A 83 15.79 -8.96 16.98
CA ASN A 83 16.36 -8.85 15.64
C ASN A 83 16.13 -10.16 14.85
N PRO A 84 15.35 -10.15 13.75
CA PRO A 84 14.55 -9.03 13.21
C PRO A 84 13.57 -8.39 14.20
N ILE A 85 13.25 -7.12 13.94
CA ILE A 85 12.25 -6.36 14.69
C ILE A 85 10.85 -6.92 14.46
N ILE A 86 9.98 -6.79 15.45
CA ILE A 86 8.59 -7.21 15.33
C ILE A 86 7.79 -6.17 14.53
N ARG A 87 6.95 -6.67 13.63
CA ARG A 87 5.92 -5.93 12.90
C ARG A 87 4.56 -6.53 13.19
N ILE A 88 3.56 -5.67 13.30
CA ILE A 88 2.16 -6.04 13.37
C ILE A 88 1.44 -5.43 12.18
N VAL A 89 0.82 -6.30 11.38
CA VAL A 89 0.21 -5.96 10.11
C VAL A 89 -1.23 -6.45 10.11
N ARG A 90 -2.17 -5.61 9.66
CA ARG A 90 -3.57 -5.95 9.51
C ARG A 90 -3.83 -6.47 8.11
N TYR A 91 -4.65 -7.50 8.01
CA TYR A 91 -5.13 -8.06 6.74
C TYR A 91 -6.63 -8.31 6.79
N GLN A 92 -7.24 -8.45 5.62
CA GLN A 92 -8.48 -9.20 5.45
C GLN A 92 -8.17 -10.64 5.05
N PHE A 93 -8.71 -11.59 5.80
CA PHE A 93 -8.54 -13.03 5.59
C PHE A 93 -9.85 -13.74 5.90
N GLU A 94 -10.34 -14.56 4.96
CA GLU A 94 -11.62 -15.28 5.08
C GLU A 94 -12.84 -14.39 5.41
N GLY A 95 -12.82 -13.13 4.94
CA GLY A 95 -13.89 -12.16 5.20
C GLY A 95 -13.79 -11.46 6.56
N GLU A 96 -12.78 -11.80 7.36
CA GLU A 96 -12.54 -11.19 8.67
C GLU A 96 -11.28 -10.33 8.68
N THR A 97 -11.27 -9.35 9.58
CA THR A 97 -10.05 -8.60 9.91
C THR A 97 -9.20 -9.40 10.87
N VAL A 98 -7.92 -9.56 10.53
CA VAL A 98 -6.93 -10.28 11.33
C VAL A 98 -5.68 -9.44 11.52
N TYR A 99 -4.96 -9.70 12.61
CA TYR A 99 -3.68 -9.07 12.93
C TYR A 99 -2.58 -10.12 12.89
N TYR A 100 -1.62 -9.95 12.00
CA TYR A 100 -0.44 -10.79 11.88
C TYR A 100 0.72 -10.13 12.64
N GLU A 101 1.39 -10.89 13.50
CA GLU A 101 2.62 -10.52 14.17
C GLU A 101 3.78 -11.37 13.64
N SER A 102 4.83 -10.69 13.16
CA SER A 102 6.03 -11.35 12.64
C SER A 102 6.83 -12.01 13.76
N ALA A 103 7.41 -13.18 13.48
CA ALA A 103 8.38 -13.79 14.36
C ALA A 103 9.75 -13.07 14.28
N PRO A 104 10.51 -13.02 15.39
CA PRO A 104 11.87 -12.47 15.38
C PRO A 104 12.92 -13.46 14.84
N CYS A 105 12.55 -14.68 14.44
CA CYS A 105 13.45 -15.66 13.82
C CYS A 105 12.63 -16.71 13.07
N CYS A 106 13.20 -17.33 12.03
CA CYS A 106 12.51 -18.32 11.19
C CYS A 106 12.17 -19.63 11.92
N ASP A 107 12.88 -19.97 13.00
CA ASP A 107 12.59 -21.12 13.85
C ASP A 107 11.52 -20.84 14.92
N GLN A 108 11.09 -19.58 15.03
CA GLN A 108 9.96 -19.14 15.83
C GLN A 108 8.74 -18.94 14.95
N GLN A 109 7.57 -19.11 15.52
CA GLN A 109 6.32 -19.02 14.79
C GLN A 109 5.80 -17.58 14.77
N SER A 110 5.35 -17.12 13.61
CA SER A 110 4.53 -15.90 13.54
C SER A 110 3.15 -16.17 14.13
N THR A 111 2.40 -15.14 14.49
CA THR A 111 1.09 -15.33 15.15
C THR A 111 0.01 -14.54 14.44
N LEU A 112 -1.12 -15.20 14.17
CA LEU A 112 -2.31 -14.56 13.63
C LEU A 112 -3.38 -14.43 14.71
N TYR A 113 -3.86 -13.22 14.94
CA TYR A 113 -4.89 -12.91 15.92
C TYR A 113 -6.20 -12.48 15.24
N ASN A 114 -7.32 -12.81 15.85
CA ASN A 114 -8.61 -12.22 15.50
C ASN A 114 -8.76 -10.79 16.06
N THR A 115 -9.87 -10.13 15.74
CA THR A 115 -10.16 -8.76 16.20
C THR A 115 -10.27 -8.60 17.73
N LYS A 116 -10.44 -9.71 18.47
CA LYS A 116 -10.55 -9.74 19.94
C LYS A 116 -9.22 -10.10 20.63
N GLY A 117 -8.14 -10.32 19.87
CA GLY A 117 -6.83 -10.71 20.39
C GLY A 117 -6.67 -12.21 20.67
N GLY A 118 -7.62 -13.03 20.24
CA GLY A 118 -7.48 -14.48 20.30
C GLY A 118 -6.57 -15.00 19.20
N ILE A 119 -5.63 -15.89 19.54
CA ILE A 119 -4.76 -16.56 18.58
C ILE A 119 -5.60 -17.50 17.71
N LEU A 120 -5.53 -17.30 16.40
CA LEU A 120 -6.16 -18.17 15.40
C LEU A 120 -5.22 -19.32 15.03
N CYS A 121 -3.95 -19.01 14.78
CA CYS A 121 -2.96 -19.94 14.25
C CYS A 121 -1.56 -19.31 14.13
N HIS A 122 -0.61 -20.13 13.71
CA HIS A 122 0.74 -19.76 13.32
C HIS A 122 0.96 -20.06 11.83
N PRO A 123 0.91 -19.07 10.93
CA PRO A 123 0.93 -19.32 9.49
C PRO A 123 2.31 -19.69 8.95
N GLU A 124 3.40 -19.28 9.60
CA GLU A 124 4.77 -19.55 9.15
C GLU A 124 5.75 -19.66 10.33
N GLY A 125 7.00 -20.01 10.00
CA GLY A 125 8.07 -20.20 10.97
C GLY A 125 8.07 -21.58 11.63
N GLY A 126 8.78 -21.71 12.75
CA GLY A 126 9.03 -23.02 13.37
C GLY A 126 10.06 -23.85 12.61
N ILE A 127 10.38 -25.04 13.13
CA ILE A 127 11.41 -25.93 12.54
C ILE A 127 11.16 -26.26 11.06
N THR A 128 9.89 -26.34 10.66
CA THR A 128 9.50 -26.66 9.28
C THR A 128 9.32 -25.42 8.39
N GLY A 129 9.30 -24.23 8.98
CA GLY A 129 8.92 -22.97 8.31
C GLY A 129 7.42 -22.83 7.99
N ARG A 130 6.59 -23.84 8.29
CA ARG A 130 5.15 -23.88 7.94
C ARG A 130 4.22 -23.53 9.10
N GLY A 131 4.76 -23.03 10.20
CA GLY A 131 4.02 -22.71 11.40
C GLY A 131 3.36 -23.95 12.03
N ASP A 132 2.10 -23.84 12.41
CA ASP A 132 1.32 -24.89 13.09
C ASP A 132 0.42 -25.71 12.13
N GLY A 133 0.40 -25.37 10.84
CA GLY A 133 -0.42 -26.04 9.83
C GLY A 133 -1.91 -25.70 9.83
N ARG A 134 -2.40 -24.85 10.76
CA ARG A 134 -3.83 -24.48 10.84
C ARG A 134 -4.22 -23.42 9.81
N CYS A 135 -3.26 -22.61 9.36
CA CYS A 135 -3.47 -21.51 8.42
C CYS A 135 -2.64 -21.64 7.14
N GLY A 136 -2.59 -22.85 6.56
CA GLY A 136 -1.73 -23.15 5.41
C GLY A 136 -1.99 -22.34 4.12
N ASN A 137 -3.13 -21.65 4.03
CA ASN A 137 -3.48 -20.80 2.88
C ASN A 137 -3.40 -19.30 3.19
N PHE A 138 -2.92 -18.90 4.37
CA PHE A 138 -2.89 -17.50 4.80
C PHE A 138 -2.13 -16.62 3.81
N ASP A 139 -0.90 -16.99 3.44
CA ASP A 139 -0.08 -16.19 2.53
C ASP A 139 -0.65 -16.05 1.12
N LYS A 140 -1.51 -16.99 0.70
CA LYS A 140 -2.14 -16.95 -0.63
C LYS A 140 -3.44 -16.16 -0.65
N ARG A 141 -4.11 -15.99 0.50
CA ARG A 141 -5.49 -15.46 0.58
C ARG A 141 -5.60 -14.18 1.40
N LYS A 142 -4.57 -13.79 2.15
CA LYS A 142 -4.54 -12.50 2.85
C LYS A 142 -4.57 -11.35 1.84
N THR A 143 -5.35 -10.32 2.14
CA THR A 143 -5.51 -9.12 1.30
C THR A 143 -5.55 -7.87 2.16
N ASN A 144 -5.58 -6.69 1.54
CA ASN A 144 -5.70 -5.40 2.24
C ASN A 144 -4.66 -5.21 3.35
N GLU A 145 -3.39 -5.47 3.01
CA GLU A 145 -2.26 -5.30 3.91
C GLU A 145 -2.16 -3.86 4.41
N MET A 146 -2.12 -3.69 5.72
CA MET A 146 -1.86 -2.39 6.34
C MET A 146 -0.97 -2.53 7.57
N LEU A 147 0.17 -1.85 7.57
CA LEU A 147 1.04 -1.79 8.73
C LEU A 147 0.32 -1.10 9.89
N VAL A 148 0.18 -1.80 11.02
CA VAL A 148 -0.43 -1.25 12.24
C VAL A 148 0.65 -0.71 13.16
N TRP A 149 1.74 -1.45 13.31
CA TRP A 149 2.85 -1.10 14.19
C TRP A 149 4.13 -1.82 13.78
N GLN A 150 5.27 -1.22 14.10
CA GLN A 150 6.60 -1.80 14.00
C GLN A 150 7.40 -1.35 15.21
N ASP A 151 8.19 -2.25 15.81
CA ASP A 151 9.08 -1.91 16.91
C ASP A 151 10.04 -0.78 16.47
N PRO A 152 10.02 0.39 17.14
CA PRO A 152 10.84 1.53 16.74
C PRO A 152 12.29 1.44 17.22
N ARG A 153 12.64 0.46 18.05
CA ARG A 153 13.96 0.35 18.70
C ARG A 153 15.03 -0.20 17.79
#